data_AF-A0A085LWQ7-F1
#
_entry.id   AF-A0A085LWQ7-F1
#
_cell.length_a   1.000
_cell.length_b   1.000
_cell.length_c   1.000
_cell.angle_alpha   90.00
_cell.angle_beta   90.00
_cell.angle_gamma   90.00
#
_symmetry.space_group_name_H-M   'P 1'
#
loop_
_entity.id
_entity.type
_entity.pdbx_description
1 polymer ?
#
loop_
_entity_poly.entity_id
_entity_poly.type
_entity_poly.pdbx_seq_one_letter_code
_entity_poly.pdbx_strand_id
1 'polypeptide(L)'
;MSQRIEVILSSLLLFFQCSCISFHFMVLLSCVQGFFFERFYPNTTIARVAVTSAYRSWSKNVTTYHPVTYTKECHLQQNSCDPDISDEHFHPAFNKLDGTVDRRRMPKILTGKQKKYKTVNNRPLNPKGRTGIAGRGDLKRWGPNHLVYVMLSRGKKPREYALIPTEDEYELPDYPHVFVDSPRENPIPEPILNMLRTKLSEKYNKGYVDEMMKAVEKSCVEFYSGYFTDQRNTDNAWIEMRLIEINDPKYQHIGLIDFEPTTNPFNLTWTIFDREFFHKQLRKQMAKSDTAMTSQLARRFKNLLLEVKIGTPGYRFMLFRTMLAVTSIAIGAATLG
;
A
#
# COMPACT_ATOMS: atom_id res chain seq x y z
N MET A 1 -13.46 -19.84 -25.16
CA MET A 1 -12.64 -19.18 -24.12
C MET A 1 -12.51 -17.67 -24.37
N SER A 2 -12.19 -17.25 -25.60
CA SER A 2 -12.12 -15.83 -26.03
C SER A 2 -13.42 -15.03 -25.82
N GLN A 3 -14.57 -15.53 -26.29
CA GLN A 3 -15.87 -14.82 -26.19
C GLN A 3 -16.36 -14.58 -24.75
N ARG A 4 -16.01 -15.45 -23.79
CA ARG A 4 -16.39 -15.27 -22.37
C ARG A 4 -15.56 -14.20 -21.67
N ILE A 5 -14.30 -14.02 -22.10
CA ILE A 5 -13.41 -12.95 -21.64
C ILE A 5 -13.86 -11.60 -22.24
N GLU A 6 -14.26 -11.58 -23.51
CA GLU A 6 -14.82 -10.39 -24.16
C GLU A 6 -16.13 -9.91 -23.52
N VAL A 7 -17.02 -10.82 -23.10
CA VAL A 7 -18.26 -10.43 -22.41
C VAL A 7 -17.99 -9.88 -21.00
N ILE A 8 -17.00 -10.44 -20.28
CA ILE A 8 -16.58 -9.93 -18.97
C ILE A 8 -15.91 -8.55 -19.10
N LEU A 9 -15.02 -8.39 -20.09
CA LEU A 9 -14.43 -7.10 -20.44
C LEU A 9 -15.55 -6.12 -20.82
N SER A 10 -16.43 -6.46 -21.75
CA SER A 10 -17.52 -5.57 -22.20
C SER A 10 -18.48 -5.15 -21.08
N SER A 11 -18.72 -6.04 -20.11
CA SER A 11 -19.51 -5.72 -18.91
C SER A 11 -18.77 -4.79 -17.96
N LEU A 12 -17.47 -5.03 -17.71
CA LEU A 12 -16.62 -4.10 -16.96
C LEU A 12 -16.60 -2.72 -17.62
N LEU A 13 -16.53 -2.67 -18.95
CA LEU A 13 -16.42 -1.46 -19.75
C LEU A 13 -17.66 -0.55 -19.71
N LEU A 14 -18.86 -1.12 -19.60
CA LEU A 14 -20.09 -0.36 -19.38
C LEU A 14 -20.12 0.29 -17.97
N PHE A 15 -19.51 -0.35 -16.97
CA PHE A 15 -19.35 0.22 -15.62
C PHE A 15 -18.33 1.38 -15.56
N PHE A 16 -17.39 1.47 -16.52
CA PHE A 16 -16.30 2.44 -16.55
C PHE A 16 -16.62 3.80 -17.19
N GLN A 17 -17.84 4.02 -17.70
CA GLN A 17 -18.26 5.35 -18.17
C GLN A 17 -18.31 6.41 -17.05
N CYS A 18 -18.25 6.00 -15.77
CA CYS A 18 -18.03 6.91 -14.65
C CYS A 18 -16.52 7.06 -14.34
N SER A 19 -15.98 8.25 -14.62
CA SER A 19 -14.58 8.68 -14.68
C SER A 19 -13.71 8.57 -13.40
N CYS A 20 -14.06 7.74 -12.42
CA CYS A 20 -13.37 7.71 -11.13
C CYS A 20 -12.95 6.32 -10.61
N ILE A 21 -13.10 5.24 -11.38
CA ILE A 21 -12.85 3.86 -10.90
C ILE A 21 -11.38 3.44 -11.01
N SER A 22 -10.57 4.10 -11.84
CA SER A 22 -9.17 3.71 -12.08
C SER A 22 -8.26 3.91 -10.84
N PHE A 23 -8.58 4.89 -9.99
CA PHE A 23 -7.77 5.48 -8.92
C PHE A 23 -7.18 4.52 -7.86
N HIS A 24 -7.86 3.40 -7.56
CA HIS A 24 -7.52 2.57 -6.39
C HIS A 24 -6.88 1.23 -6.78
N PHE A 25 -6.73 0.96 -8.07
CA PHE A 25 -6.49 -0.38 -8.57
C PHE A 25 -5.04 -0.87 -8.41
N MET A 26 -4.04 0.00 -8.55
CA MET A 26 -2.61 -0.42 -8.46
C MET A 26 -2.25 -0.81 -7.02
N VAL A 27 -2.66 0.01 -6.04
CA VAL A 27 -2.49 -0.27 -4.60
C VAL A 27 -3.26 -1.53 -4.18
N LEU A 28 -4.42 -1.79 -4.82
CA LEU A 28 -5.18 -3.02 -4.59
C LEU A 28 -4.48 -4.25 -5.18
N LEU A 29 -3.90 -4.16 -6.38
CA LEU A 29 -3.18 -5.27 -7.00
C LEU A 29 -1.89 -5.62 -6.23
N SER A 30 -1.14 -4.62 -5.73
CA SER A 30 0.01 -4.87 -4.86
C SER A 30 -0.39 -5.49 -3.52
N CYS A 31 -1.54 -5.09 -2.95
CA CYS A 31 -2.11 -5.76 -1.77
C CYS A 31 -2.48 -7.23 -2.04
N VAL A 32 -3.01 -7.56 -3.23
CA VAL A 32 -3.40 -8.94 -3.60
C VAL A 32 -2.20 -9.89 -3.58
N GLN A 33 -1.01 -9.42 -3.99
CA GLN A 33 0.23 -10.19 -3.94
C GLN A 33 0.71 -10.50 -2.51
N GLY A 34 0.30 -9.72 -1.50
CA GLY A 34 0.72 -9.90 -0.11
C GLY A 34 -0.13 -10.87 0.74
N PHE A 35 -1.32 -11.30 0.29
CA PHE A 35 -2.26 -12.05 1.15
C PHE A 35 -1.76 -13.43 1.57
N PHE A 36 -0.88 -14.02 0.78
CA PHE A 36 -0.08 -15.17 1.13
C PHE A 36 1.37 -14.72 1.16
N PHE A 37 2.02 -14.94 2.30
CA PHE A 37 3.46 -14.78 2.34
C PHE A 37 4.08 -15.82 1.44
N GLU A 38 4.98 -15.38 0.58
CA GLU A 38 5.78 -16.29 -0.25
C GLU A 38 6.61 -17.22 0.65
N ARG A 39 7.02 -18.37 0.10
CA ARG A 39 7.80 -19.35 0.87
C ARG A 39 9.07 -18.71 1.43
N PHE A 40 9.77 -17.89 0.64
CA PHE A 40 11.02 -17.26 1.03
C PHE A 40 10.79 -15.81 1.41
N TYR A 41 11.50 -15.34 2.44
CA TYR A 41 11.51 -13.92 2.77
C TYR A 41 12.18 -13.12 1.64
N PRO A 42 11.65 -11.93 1.25
CA PRO A 42 12.16 -11.17 0.10
C PRO A 42 13.68 -11.04 0.04
N ASN A 43 14.25 -11.33 -1.14
CA ASN A 43 15.69 -11.27 -1.42
C ASN A 43 16.57 -12.14 -0.49
N THR A 44 16.01 -13.24 0.04
CA THR A 44 16.75 -14.21 0.86
C THR A 44 16.36 -15.64 0.50
N THR A 45 17.09 -16.62 1.05
CA THR A 45 16.75 -18.05 1.01
C THR A 45 16.04 -18.52 2.28
N ILE A 46 15.67 -17.60 3.19
CA ILE A 46 15.09 -17.94 4.49
C ILE A 46 13.61 -18.30 4.29
N ALA A 47 13.28 -19.56 4.56
CA ALA A 47 11.93 -20.06 4.41
C ALA A 47 11.04 -19.70 5.60
N ARG A 48 9.84 -19.20 5.32
CA ARG A 48 8.78 -19.01 6.30
C ARG A 48 8.16 -20.35 6.69
N VAL A 49 7.82 -20.51 7.96
CA VAL A 49 6.97 -21.61 8.41
C VAL A 49 5.57 -21.42 7.82
N ALA A 50 5.02 -22.47 7.21
CA ALA A 50 3.68 -22.43 6.66
C ALA A 50 2.64 -22.22 7.78
N VAL A 51 1.84 -21.15 7.65
CA VAL A 51 0.78 -20.82 8.62
C VAL A 51 -0.58 -20.84 7.92
N THR A 52 -1.39 -21.85 8.22
CA THR A 52 -2.77 -21.92 7.73
C THR A 52 -3.65 -20.88 8.45
N SER A 53 -4.79 -20.53 7.84
CA SER A 53 -5.74 -19.55 8.40
C SER A 53 -6.20 -19.92 9.82
N ALA A 54 -6.35 -21.22 10.11
CA ALA A 54 -6.76 -21.73 11.42
C ALA A 54 -5.74 -21.41 12.54
N TYR A 55 -4.45 -21.36 12.22
CA TYR A 55 -3.36 -21.16 13.17
C TYR A 55 -2.76 -19.76 13.14
N ARG A 56 -3.23 -18.88 12.25
CA ARG A 56 -2.72 -17.51 12.10
C ARG A 56 -2.93 -16.65 13.35
N SER A 57 -4.06 -16.78 14.04
CA SER A 57 -4.36 -15.92 15.19
C SER A 57 -3.47 -16.20 16.39
N TRP A 58 -2.87 -15.15 16.98
CA TRP A 58 -2.14 -15.23 18.25
C TRP A 58 -2.97 -15.74 19.43
N SER A 59 -4.30 -15.69 19.36
CA SER A 59 -5.17 -16.25 20.40
C SER A 59 -5.20 -17.77 20.41
N LYS A 60 -4.74 -18.42 19.32
CA LYS A 60 -4.61 -19.88 19.25
C LYS A 60 -3.27 -20.26 19.85
N ASN A 61 -3.30 -21.16 20.82
CA ASN A 61 -2.09 -21.79 21.33
C ASN A 61 -1.58 -22.77 20.26
N VAL A 62 -0.37 -22.52 19.76
CA VAL A 62 0.29 -23.32 18.74
C VAL A 62 1.72 -23.52 19.23
N THR A 63 1.92 -24.53 20.07
CA THR A 63 3.20 -24.82 20.72
C THR A 63 4.27 -25.23 19.73
N THR A 64 3.88 -25.80 18.59
CA THR A 64 4.79 -26.23 17.50
C THR A 64 5.27 -25.08 16.62
N TYR A 65 4.78 -23.85 16.85
CA TYR A 65 5.16 -22.71 16.04
C TYR A 65 6.49 -22.11 16.49
N HIS A 66 7.56 -22.53 15.81
CA HIS A 66 8.93 -22.06 16.02
C HIS A 66 9.49 -21.48 14.72
N PRO A 67 9.13 -20.23 14.36
CA PRO A 67 9.62 -19.60 13.16
C PRO A 67 11.12 -19.30 13.26
N VAL A 68 11.80 -19.31 12.11
CA VAL A 68 13.16 -18.77 12.00
C VAL A 68 13.13 -17.29 12.37
N THR A 69 14.14 -16.84 13.13
CA THR A 69 14.32 -15.40 13.42
C THR A 69 15.24 -14.80 12.36
N TYR A 70 14.79 -13.75 11.71
CA TYR A 70 15.57 -13.00 10.75
C TYR A 70 15.44 -11.49 11.02
N THR A 71 16.58 -10.82 11.12
CA THR A 71 16.71 -9.37 11.23
C THR A 71 17.93 -8.99 10.42
N LYS A 72 17.75 -8.17 9.39
CA LYS A 72 18.85 -7.61 8.60
C LYS A 72 19.66 -6.65 9.49
N GLU A 73 20.98 -6.74 9.42
CA GLU A 73 21.84 -5.85 10.19
C GLU A 73 21.57 -4.38 9.87
N CYS A 74 21.51 -3.58 10.93
CA CYS A 74 21.38 -2.14 10.82
C CYS A 74 22.76 -1.52 10.70
N HIS A 75 23.03 -0.75 9.64
CA HIS A 75 24.17 0.16 9.67
C HIS A 75 23.81 1.32 10.62
N LEU A 76 24.30 1.23 11.86
CA LEU A 76 23.98 2.13 12.99
C LEU A 76 24.41 3.58 12.77
N GLN A 77 25.09 3.89 11.67
CA GLN A 77 25.39 5.27 11.30
C GLN A 77 24.05 6.02 11.12
N GLN A 78 23.84 7.03 11.97
CA GLN A 78 22.69 7.96 11.99
C GLN A 78 21.35 7.44 12.54
N ASN A 79 21.31 6.43 13.43
CA ASN A 79 20.04 5.93 14.02
C ASN A 79 18.98 5.55 12.96
N SER A 80 19.45 5.06 11.81
CA SER A 80 18.64 4.83 10.62
C SER A 80 17.60 3.72 10.81
N CYS A 81 17.80 2.84 11.80
CA CYS A 81 16.86 1.80 12.19
C CYS A 81 17.06 1.37 13.65
N ASP A 82 16.14 0.56 14.19
CA ASP A 82 16.23 0.12 15.59
C ASP A 82 17.42 -0.85 15.80
N PRO A 83 18.01 -0.91 17.00
CA PRO A 83 18.87 -2.02 17.41
C PRO A 83 18.12 -3.36 17.49
N ASP A 84 18.86 -4.44 17.78
CA ASP A 84 18.20 -5.69 18.14
C ASP A 84 17.38 -5.52 19.43
N ILE A 85 16.28 -6.27 19.56
CA ILE A 85 15.40 -6.16 20.73
C ILE A 85 16.04 -6.69 22.03
N SER A 86 17.13 -7.45 21.91
CA SER A 86 17.93 -7.94 23.04
C SER A 86 19.00 -6.95 23.50
N ASP A 87 19.20 -5.83 22.79
CA ASP A 87 20.17 -4.80 23.20
C ASP A 87 19.74 -4.16 24.54
N GLU A 88 20.64 -4.18 25.52
CA GLU A 88 20.39 -3.69 26.88
C GLU A 88 20.07 -2.19 26.92
N HIS A 89 20.53 -1.41 25.94
CA HIS A 89 20.29 0.03 25.86
C HIS A 89 19.04 0.36 25.04
N PHE A 90 18.36 -0.65 24.48
CA PHE A 90 17.19 -0.46 23.63
C PHE A 90 15.89 -0.79 24.37
N HIS A 91 15.19 0.26 24.82
CA HIS A 91 13.94 0.16 25.57
C HIS A 91 12.78 0.89 24.87
N PRO A 92 12.27 0.34 23.75
CA PRO A 92 11.27 1.02 22.93
C PRO A 92 9.92 1.19 23.66
N ALA A 93 9.36 2.40 23.58
CA ALA A 93 8.03 2.69 24.12
C ALA A 93 6.91 2.28 23.15
N PHE A 94 6.62 0.98 23.08
CA PHE A 94 5.57 0.45 22.20
C PHE A 94 4.18 1.04 22.43
N ASN A 95 3.40 1.16 21.36
CA ASN A 95 2.08 1.80 21.33
C ASN A 95 2.09 3.28 21.81
N LYS A 96 3.23 3.98 21.72
CA LYS A 96 3.37 5.41 22.02
C LYS A 96 4.21 6.12 20.95
N LEU A 97 4.26 7.45 21.01
CA LEU A 97 5.31 8.22 20.35
C LEU A 97 6.57 8.11 21.22
N ASP A 98 7.63 7.56 20.65
CA ASP A 98 8.87 7.21 21.35
C ASP A 98 10.01 8.07 20.79
N GLY A 99 10.28 9.19 21.45
CA GLY A 99 11.11 10.26 20.88
C GLY A 99 10.49 10.76 19.57
N THR A 100 11.23 10.60 18.47
CA THR A 100 10.79 10.97 17.11
C THR A 100 10.12 9.82 16.35
N VAL A 101 10.05 8.62 16.93
CA VAL A 101 9.51 7.41 16.29
C VAL A 101 8.10 7.12 16.79
N ASP A 102 7.11 7.22 15.90
CA ASP A 102 5.74 6.84 16.23
C ASP A 102 5.60 5.32 16.20
N ARG A 103 5.56 4.68 17.38
CA ARG A 103 5.37 3.24 17.51
C ARG A 103 3.89 2.86 17.60
N ARG A 104 2.94 3.76 17.30
CA ARG A 104 1.49 3.47 17.34
C ARG A 104 0.96 3.08 15.97
N ARG A 105 0.03 2.13 15.93
CA ARG A 105 -0.68 1.78 14.68
C ARG A 105 -1.40 2.97 14.07
N MET A 106 -1.57 3.01 12.75
CA MET A 106 -2.34 4.07 12.12
C MET A 106 -3.82 3.99 12.49
N PRO A 107 -4.49 5.12 12.76
CA PRO A 107 -5.92 5.15 13.01
C PRO A 107 -6.67 4.79 11.72
N LYS A 108 -7.81 4.10 11.83
CA LYS A 108 -8.68 3.91 10.66
C LYS A 108 -9.42 5.20 10.34
N ILE A 109 -9.34 5.70 9.11
CA ILE A 109 -9.99 6.94 8.66
C ILE A 109 -11.47 6.99 9.05
N LEU A 110 -12.24 5.96 8.73
CA LEU A 110 -13.69 5.95 8.99
C LEU A 110 -14.08 6.11 10.45
N THR A 111 -13.33 5.46 11.34
CA THR A 111 -13.76 5.28 12.73
C THR A 111 -12.94 6.11 13.69
N GLY A 112 -11.87 6.75 13.23
CA GLY A 112 -10.79 7.32 14.05
C GLY A 112 -10.05 6.30 14.93
N LYS A 113 -10.59 5.08 15.07
CA LYS A 113 -10.11 4.07 16.00
C LYS A 113 -8.68 3.64 15.70
N GLN A 114 -7.81 3.95 16.63
CA GLN A 114 -6.45 3.42 16.72
C GLN A 114 -6.47 2.20 17.65
N LYS A 115 -6.15 1.03 17.11
CA LYS A 115 -6.01 -0.19 17.92
C LYS A 115 -4.58 -0.32 18.41
N LYS A 116 -4.38 -0.81 19.64
CA LYS A 116 -3.07 -1.23 20.13
C LYS A 116 -2.70 -2.61 19.59
N TYR A 117 -1.41 -2.91 19.47
CA TYR A 117 -0.89 -4.27 19.29
C TYR A 117 -0.40 -4.84 20.61
N LYS A 118 -0.34 -6.17 20.67
CA LYS A 118 0.17 -6.88 21.85
C LYS A 118 1.69 -6.87 21.85
N THR A 119 2.28 -6.89 23.04
CA THR A 119 3.70 -7.11 23.26
C THR A 119 3.88 -8.34 24.14
N VAL A 120 4.84 -9.20 23.81
CA VAL A 120 5.19 -10.41 24.57
C VAL A 120 6.71 -10.49 24.63
N ASN A 121 7.29 -10.63 25.83
CA ASN A 121 8.75 -10.65 26.04
C ASN A 121 9.45 -9.47 25.34
N ASN A 122 8.93 -8.26 25.55
CA ASN A 122 9.39 -7.04 24.90
C ASN A 122 9.36 -7.05 23.35
N ARG A 123 8.66 -8.00 22.72
CA ARG A 123 8.49 -8.04 21.26
C ARG A 123 7.06 -7.68 20.88
N PRO A 124 6.85 -6.77 19.93
CA PRO A 124 5.53 -6.52 19.39
C PRO A 124 5.06 -7.73 18.58
N LEU A 125 3.76 -8.01 18.61
CA LEU A 125 3.14 -9.07 17.83
C LEU A 125 2.30 -8.47 16.70
N ASN A 126 2.52 -8.97 15.49
CA ASN A 126 1.82 -8.52 14.30
C ASN A 126 0.29 -8.60 14.51
N PRO A 127 -0.45 -7.48 14.34
CA PRO A 127 -1.87 -7.43 14.62
C PRO A 127 -2.73 -8.29 13.67
N LYS A 128 -2.15 -8.79 12.58
CA LYS A 128 -2.79 -9.73 11.63
C LYS A 128 -2.44 -11.20 11.89
N GLY A 129 -1.64 -11.49 12.91
CA GLY A 129 -1.29 -12.85 13.32
C GLY A 129 0.10 -13.27 12.88
N ARG A 130 0.35 -14.58 13.01
CA ARG A 130 1.60 -15.24 12.60
C ARG A 130 1.84 -15.11 11.09
N THR A 131 3.09 -14.85 10.72
CA THR A 131 3.56 -14.70 9.35
C THR A 131 4.56 -15.77 8.92
N GLY A 132 4.93 -16.68 9.82
CA GLY A 132 5.90 -17.74 9.58
C GLY A 132 7.36 -17.36 9.78
N ILE A 133 7.66 -16.15 10.26
CA ILE A 133 9.02 -15.66 10.50
C ILE A 133 9.03 -14.64 11.66
N ALA A 134 10.01 -14.75 12.54
CA ALA A 134 10.23 -13.82 13.66
C ALA A 134 11.36 -12.83 13.36
N GLY A 135 11.53 -11.82 14.22
CA GLY A 135 12.49 -10.74 14.01
C GLY A 135 11.91 -9.60 13.18
N ARG A 136 12.75 -8.65 12.77
CA ARG A 136 12.30 -7.49 11.97
C ARG A 136 12.27 -7.75 10.46
N GLY A 137 12.95 -8.78 10.02
CA GLY A 137 13.30 -8.92 8.61
C GLY A 137 14.17 -7.74 8.18
N ASP A 138 13.83 -7.11 7.06
CA ASP A 138 14.50 -5.92 6.52
C ASP A 138 13.84 -4.60 6.92
N LEU A 139 12.78 -4.64 7.73
CA LEU A 139 12.09 -3.44 8.22
C LEU A 139 12.92 -2.72 9.30
N LYS A 140 12.81 -1.39 9.30
CA LYS A 140 13.66 -0.54 10.16
C LYS A 140 13.29 -0.62 11.64
N ARG A 141 11.99 -0.64 11.94
CA ARG A 141 11.44 -0.52 13.29
C ARG A 141 10.84 -1.84 13.78
N TRP A 142 10.97 -2.11 15.08
CA TRP A 142 10.15 -3.13 15.74
C TRP A 142 8.69 -2.64 15.83
N GLY A 143 7.75 -3.48 15.39
CA GLY A 143 6.33 -3.16 15.34
C GLY A 143 5.95 -2.44 14.04
N PRO A 144 5.14 -1.37 14.09
CA PRO A 144 4.70 -0.68 12.88
C PRO A 144 5.85 0.10 12.21
N ASN A 145 5.96 -0.04 10.90
CA ASN A 145 6.82 0.74 10.01
C ASN A 145 5.89 1.57 9.13
N HIS A 146 5.95 2.89 9.24
CA HIS A 146 4.98 3.75 8.58
C HIS A 146 5.43 4.10 7.17
N LEU A 147 4.59 3.76 6.20
CA LEU A 147 4.83 4.00 4.77
C LEU A 147 3.77 4.95 4.24
N VAL A 148 4.19 6.10 3.71
CA VAL A 148 3.27 7.08 3.13
C VAL A 148 3.35 7.02 1.62
N TYR A 149 2.25 6.64 0.98
CA TYR A 149 2.04 6.66 -0.45
C TYR A 149 1.37 7.97 -0.85
N VAL A 150 1.91 8.65 -1.87
CA VAL A 150 1.40 9.94 -2.36
C VAL A 150 0.97 9.82 -3.81
N MET A 151 -0.32 9.91 -4.06
CA MET A 151 -0.87 9.99 -5.41
C MET A 151 -0.85 11.43 -5.88
N LEU A 152 0.03 11.75 -6.83
CA LEU A 152 0.02 13.04 -7.52
C LEU A 152 -0.86 12.90 -8.75
N SER A 153 -1.93 13.69 -8.85
CA SER A 153 -2.85 13.62 -9.98
C SER A 153 -3.11 14.99 -10.60
N ARG A 154 -3.28 15.01 -11.92
CA ARG A 154 -3.66 16.20 -12.67
C ARG A 154 -4.67 15.90 -13.77
N GLY A 155 -5.37 16.94 -14.20
CA GLY A 155 -6.40 16.85 -15.23
C GLY A 155 -7.68 16.14 -14.81
N LYS A 156 -8.69 16.23 -15.68
CA LYS A 156 -10.02 15.60 -15.48
C LYS A 156 -10.30 14.52 -16.53
N LYS A 157 -10.05 14.83 -17.80
CA LYS A 157 -10.31 13.97 -18.97
C LYS A 157 -9.35 14.38 -20.12
N PRO A 158 -8.21 13.68 -20.31
CA PRO A 158 -7.72 12.55 -19.51
C PRO A 158 -7.31 12.97 -18.10
N ARG A 159 -7.26 12.00 -17.18
CA ARG A 159 -6.65 12.15 -15.86
C ARG A 159 -5.29 11.47 -15.89
N GLU A 160 -4.29 12.13 -15.32
CA GLU A 160 -2.92 11.64 -15.26
C GLU A 160 -2.48 11.43 -13.82
N TYR A 161 -1.59 10.47 -13.60
CA TYR A 161 -0.88 10.28 -12.33
C TYR A 161 0.61 10.29 -12.55
N ALA A 162 1.36 10.85 -11.59
CA ALA A 162 2.80 10.68 -11.55
C ALA A 162 3.12 9.30 -10.97
N LEU A 163 3.71 8.43 -11.79
CA LEU A 163 4.05 7.05 -11.44
C LEU A 163 5.55 6.82 -11.55
N ILE A 164 6.07 5.94 -10.71
CA ILE A 164 7.37 5.29 -10.87
C ILE A 164 7.18 4.22 -11.96
N PRO A 165 7.81 4.36 -13.13
CA PRO A 165 7.72 3.38 -14.20
C PRO A 165 8.47 2.10 -13.78
N THR A 166 8.06 0.98 -14.37
CA THR A 166 8.79 -0.30 -14.29
C THR A 166 9.07 -0.79 -15.71
N GLU A 167 10.29 -1.26 -15.93
CA GLU A 167 10.70 -1.92 -17.17
C GLU A 167 10.21 -3.37 -17.22
N ASP A 168 9.85 -3.95 -16.07
CA ASP A 168 9.31 -5.30 -16.00
C ASP A 168 7.87 -5.33 -16.55
N GLU A 169 7.69 -6.12 -17.61
CA GLU A 169 6.41 -6.27 -18.27
C GLU A 169 5.33 -6.93 -17.37
N TYR A 170 5.70 -7.59 -16.28
CA TYR A 170 4.80 -8.25 -15.34
C TYR A 170 4.60 -7.45 -14.05
N GLU A 171 5.42 -6.42 -13.82
CA GLU A 171 5.22 -5.49 -12.72
C GLU A 171 4.27 -4.35 -13.09
N LEU A 172 3.68 -3.81 -12.04
CA LEU A 172 2.83 -2.63 -12.12
C LEU A 172 3.67 -1.41 -11.78
N PRO A 173 3.50 -0.29 -12.49
CA PRO A 173 4.09 0.96 -12.04
C PRO A 173 3.53 1.33 -10.66
N ASP A 174 4.35 2.02 -9.87
CA ASP A 174 4.01 2.34 -8.48
C ASP A 174 3.86 3.86 -8.27
N TYR A 175 3.27 4.25 -7.15
CA TYR A 175 3.22 5.65 -6.73
C TYR A 175 4.45 6.00 -5.87
N PRO A 176 4.86 7.28 -5.82
CA PRO A 176 5.93 7.70 -4.92
C PRO A 176 5.54 7.43 -3.47
N HIS A 177 6.44 6.78 -2.73
CA HIS A 177 6.22 6.39 -1.36
C HIS A 177 7.49 6.51 -0.52
N VAL A 178 7.32 6.82 0.76
CA VAL A 178 8.44 7.06 1.69
C VAL A 178 8.13 6.46 3.05
N PHE A 179 9.10 5.73 3.60
CA PHE A 179 9.05 5.33 5.02
C PHE A 179 9.33 6.55 5.91
N VAL A 180 8.49 6.77 6.89
CA VAL A 180 8.58 7.90 7.83
C VAL A 180 8.49 7.39 9.26
N ASP A 181 9.16 8.05 10.19
CA ASP A 181 9.07 7.69 11.61
C ASP A 181 7.84 8.31 12.29
N SER A 182 7.41 9.50 11.85
CA SER A 182 6.28 10.23 12.42
C SER A 182 5.25 10.64 11.36
N PRO A 183 4.42 9.69 10.88
CA PRO A 183 3.47 9.92 9.77
C PRO A 183 2.31 10.87 10.10
N ARG A 184 2.17 11.32 11.35
CA ARG A 184 1.06 12.17 11.82
C ARG A 184 1.43 13.64 11.89
N GLU A 185 2.70 13.96 12.05
CA GLU A 185 3.17 15.33 12.18
C GLU A 185 3.13 16.02 10.81
N ASN A 186 3.60 15.33 9.77
CA ASN A 186 3.64 15.84 8.41
C ASN A 186 2.81 14.95 7.48
N PRO A 187 1.68 15.46 6.92
CA PRO A 187 0.85 14.68 6.01
C PRO A 187 1.57 14.23 4.75
N ILE A 188 2.39 15.10 4.17
CA ILE A 188 3.17 14.83 2.97
C ILE A 188 4.64 14.62 3.42
N PRO A 189 5.30 13.52 3.02
CA PRO A 189 6.69 13.28 3.37
C PRO A 189 7.64 14.36 2.83
N GLU A 190 8.59 14.78 3.66
CA GLU A 190 9.56 15.83 3.34
C GLU A 190 10.34 15.59 2.03
N PRO A 191 10.80 14.36 1.70
CA PRO A 191 11.44 14.10 0.41
C PRO A 191 10.55 14.42 -0.80
N ILE A 192 9.23 14.20 -0.68
CA ILE A 192 8.26 14.51 -1.75
C ILE A 192 8.01 16.01 -1.80
N LEU A 193 7.86 16.68 -0.66
CA LEU A 193 7.72 18.15 -0.62
C LEU A 193 8.93 18.85 -1.23
N ASN A 194 10.14 18.40 -0.90
CA ASN A 194 11.38 18.95 -1.46
C ASN A 194 11.49 18.69 -2.97
N MET A 195 11.11 17.51 -3.43
CA MET A 195 11.04 17.23 -4.87
C MET A 195 10.09 18.20 -5.58
N LEU A 196 8.87 18.39 -5.06
CA LEU A 196 7.88 19.30 -5.66
C LEU A 196 8.39 20.75 -5.64
N ARG A 197 8.93 21.21 -4.51
CA ARG A 197 9.45 22.57 -4.36
C ARG A 197 10.62 22.81 -5.32
N THR A 198 11.57 21.89 -5.43
CA THR A 198 12.71 22.01 -6.34
C THR A 198 12.23 22.12 -7.79
N LYS A 199 11.33 21.22 -8.22
CA LYS A 199 10.79 21.23 -9.59
C LYS A 199 10.00 22.48 -9.95
N LEU A 200 9.25 23.03 -9.00
CA LEU A 200 8.60 24.32 -9.22
C LEU A 200 9.62 25.48 -9.24
N SER A 201 10.65 25.44 -8.40
CA SER A 201 11.69 26.49 -8.34
C SER A 201 12.58 26.54 -9.59
N GLU A 202 12.68 25.44 -10.35
CA GLU A 202 13.38 25.41 -11.63
C GLU A 202 12.76 26.38 -12.67
N LYS A 203 11.46 26.66 -12.54
CA LYS A 203 10.69 27.43 -13.54
C LYS A 203 10.06 28.70 -12.99
N TYR A 204 9.83 28.77 -11.69
CA TYR A 204 9.04 29.84 -11.06
C TYR A 204 9.79 30.52 -9.92
N ASN A 205 9.47 31.80 -9.67
CA ASN A 205 10.04 32.55 -8.57
C ASN A 205 9.52 32.04 -7.20
N LYS A 206 10.29 32.31 -6.15
CA LYS A 206 10.00 31.86 -4.79
C LYS A 206 8.57 32.18 -4.30
N GLY A 207 8.07 33.38 -4.56
CA GLY A 207 6.75 33.80 -4.08
C GLY A 207 5.62 32.94 -4.68
N TYR A 208 5.73 32.61 -5.96
CA TYR A 208 4.78 31.75 -6.66
C TYR A 208 4.90 30.29 -6.21
N VAL A 209 6.12 29.79 -6.00
CA VAL A 209 6.36 28.44 -5.46
C VAL A 209 5.74 28.30 -4.07
N ASP A 210 5.90 29.29 -3.20
CA ASP A 210 5.33 29.29 -1.85
C ASP A 210 3.79 29.28 -1.88
N GLU A 211 3.16 29.97 -2.83
CA GLU A 211 1.70 29.91 -3.04
C GLU A 211 1.25 28.52 -3.48
N MET A 212 1.97 27.89 -4.42
CA MET A 212 1.68 26.54 -4.90
C MET A 212 1.81 25.48 -3.82
N MET A 213 2.87 25.55 -3.00
CA MET A 213 3.07 24.60 -1.92
C MET A 213 1.95 24.69 -0.87
N LYS A 214 1.44 25.89 -0.58
CA LYS A 214 0.24 26.07 0.26
C LYS A 214 -1.01 25.43 -0.36
N ALA A 215 -1.16 25.49 -1.68
CA ALA A 215 -2.28 24.85 -2.38
C ALA A 215 -2.15 23.31 -2.39
N VAL A 216 -0.92 22.79 -2.50
CA VAL A 216 -0.61 21.36 -2.37
C VAL A 216 -1.05 20.84 -1.02
N GLU A 217 -0.66 21.50 0.07
CA GLU A 217 -1.07 21.11 1.42
C GLU A 217 -2.59 21.11 1.59
N LYS A 218 -3.28 22.13 1.05
CA LYS A 218 -4.75 22.23 1.10
C LYS A 218 -5.49 21.19 0.26
N SER A 219 -4.89 20.72 -0.83
CA SER A 219 -5.48 19.74 -1.74
C SER A 219 -5.22 18.28 -1.35
N CYS A 220 -4.43 18.07 -0.29
CA CYS A 220 -4.09 16.75 0.23
C CYS A 220 -5.30 16.08 0.89
N VAL A 221 -5.73 14.94 0.34
CA VAL A 221 -6.82 14.12 0.88
C VAL A 221 -6.30 12.74 1.23
N GLU A 222 -6.61 12.27 2.45
CA GLU A 222 -6.25 10.92 2.89
C GLU A 222 -7.34 9.90 2.51
N PHE A 223 -6.95 8.81 1.85
CA PHE A 223 -7.85 7.75 1.39
C PHE A 223 -7.74 6.46 2.20
N TYR A 224 -6.54 6.14 2.68
CA TYR A 224 -6.30 4.96 3.47
C TYR A 224 -5.31 5.20 4.61
N SER A 225 -5.53 4.51 5.71
CA SER A 225 -4.69 4.57 6.90
C SER A 225 -4.85 3.28 7.69
N GLY A 226 -3.77 2.50 7.81
CA GLY A 226 -3.79 1.24 8.55
C GLY A 226 -2.82 0.18 8.02
N TYR A 227 -2.96 -1.03 8.55
CA TYR A 227 -2.10 -2.17 8.23
C TYR A 227 -2.02 -2.41 6.73
N PHE A 228 -0.81 -2.54 6.20
CA PHE A 228 -0.56 -2.85 4.80
C PHE A 228 0.04 -4.24 4.69
N THR A 229 -0.56 -5.06 3.84
CA THR A 229 -0.08 -6.42 3.63
C THR A 229 1.08 -6.38 2.64
N ASP A 230 2.27 -6.74 3.12
CA ASP A 230 3.53 -6.66 2.38
C ASP A 230 4.38 -7.89 2.69
N GLN A 231 5.14 -8.39 1.72
CA GLN A 231 6.00 -9.58 1.85
C GLN A 231 7.13 -9.43 2.88
N ARG A 232 7.45 -8.19 3.28
CA ARG A 232 8.42 -7.87 4.35
C ARG A 232 7.83 -7.97 5.76
N ASN A 233 6.50 -8.12 5.90
CA ASN A 233 5.90 -8.25 7.23
C ASN A 233 6.37 -9.56 7.91
N THR A 234 6.71 -9.45 9.18
CA THR A 234 7.09 -10.55 10.07
C THR A 234 6.11 -10.65 11.25
N ASP A 235 6.38 -11.57 12.17
CA ASP A 235 5.66 -11.66 13.45
C ASP A 235 5.89 -10.42 14.32
N ASN A 236 7.00 -9.69 14.14
CA ASN A 236 7.44 -8.62 15.03
C ASN A 236 7.66 -7.26 14.35
N ALA A 237 7.52 -7.16 13.04
CA ALA A 237 7.56 -5.90 12.32
C ALA A 237 6.59 -5.96 11.14
N TRP A 238 5.86 -4.88 10.90
CA TRP A 238 4.92 -4.81 9.79
C TRP A 238 4.75 -3.40 9.28
N ILE A 239 4.21 -3.26 8.08
CA ILE A 239 3.94 -1.97 7.46
C ILE A 239 2.55 -1.48 7.85
N GLU A 240 2.45 -0.21 8.25
CA GLU A 240 1.19 0.54 8.33
C GLU A 240 1.24 1.64 7.27
N MET A 241 0.38 1.56 6.26
CA MET A 241 0.33 2.49 5.14
C MET A 241 -0.60 3.66 5.43
N ARG A 242 -0.18 4.85 5.00
CA ARG A 242 -1.03 6.02 4.77
C ARG A 242 -1.06 6.30 3.27
N LEU A 243 -2.24 6.40 2.67
CA LEU A 243 -2.41 6.76 1.26
C LEU A 243 -3.06 8.12 1.18
N ILE A 244 -2.38 9.08 0.56
CA ILE A 244 -2.89 10.43 0.33
C ILE A 244 -2.90 10.72 -1.17
N GLU A 245 -3.76 11.64 -1.60
CA GLU A 245 -3.75 12.22 -2.94
C GLU A 245 -3.63 13.72 -2.86
N ILE A 246 -2.76 14.26 -3.72
CA ILE A 246 -2.67 15.69 -4.03
C ILE A 246 -3.25 15.83 -5.45
N ASN A 247 -4.37 16.52 -5.56
CA ASN A 247 -5.17 16.57 -6.79
C ASN A 247 -5.17 17.98 -7.38
N ASP A 248 -4.64 18.11 -8.60
CA ASP A 248 -4.61 19.35 -9.36
C ASP A 248 -5.39 19.24 -10.69
N PRO A 249 -6.72 19.24 -10.65
CA PRO A 249 -7.54 18.95 -11.82
C PRO A 249 -7.54 20.06 -12.88
N LYS A 250 -6.92 21.22 -12.60
CA LYS A 250 -6.88 22.39 -13.48
C LYS A 250 -5.47 22.74 -13.97
N TYR A 251 -4.45 21.95 -13.63
CA TYR A 251 -3.05 22.22 -13.97
C TYR A 251 -2.56 23.58 -13.43
N GLN A 252 -2.91 23.91 -12.18
CA GLN A 252 -2.59 25.21 -11.58
C GLN A 252 -1.42 25.16 -10.58
N HIS A 253 -1.00 23.97 -10.14
CA HIS A 253 0.01 23.77 -9.11
C HIS A 253 0.98 22.65 -9.54
N ILE A 254 0.86 21.45 -8.97
CA ILE A 254 1.72 20.31 -9.32
C ILE A 254 1.55 19.86 -10.76
N GLY A 255 0.42 20.16 -11.40
CA GLY A 255 0.19 19.81 -12.80
C GLY A 255 1.11 20.56 -13.77
N LEU A 256 1.75 21.65 -13.33
CA LEU A 256 2.71 22.43 -14.10
C LEU A 256 4.13 21.84 -14.06
N ILE A 257 4.38 20.87 -13.18
CA ILE A 257 5.65 20.19 -13.08
C ILE A 257 5.76 19.21 -14.25
N ASP A 258 6.89 19.28 -14.94
CA ASP A 258 7.26 18.27 -15.92
C ASP A 258 8.14 17.21 -15.25
N PHE A 259 7.68 15.96 -15.30
CA PHE A 259 8.36 14.84 -14.66
C PHE A 259 9.11 14.02 -15.70
N GLU A 260 10.42 14.24 -15.76
CA GLU A 260 11.35 13.39 -16.51
C GLU A 260 12.03 12.40 -15.54
N PRO A 261 11.96 11.07 -15.78
CA PRO A 261 12.43 10.05 -14.83
C PRO A 261 13.86 10.26 -14.34
N THR A 262 14.78 10.67 -15.21
CA THR A 262 16.20 10.85 -14.84
C THR A 262 16.48 12.13 -14.06
N THR A 263 15.50 13.05 -13.97
CA THR A 263 15.70 14.38 -13.40
C THR A 263 15.00 14.59 -12.06
N ASN A 264 14.31 13.57 -11.54
CA ASN A 264 13.60 13.66 -10.27
C ASN A 264 13.94 12.44 -9.37
N PRO A 265 14.03 12.64 -8.04
CA PRO A 265 14.56 11.63 -7.11
C PRO A 265 13.68 10.37 -6.96
N PHE A 266 12.48 10.36 -7.53
CA PHE A 266 11.53 9.25 -7.48
C PHE A 266 11.33 8.60 -8.85
N ASN A 267 12.06 9.01 -9.88
CA ASN A 267 11.92 8.56 -11.26
C ASN A 267 10.50 8.68 -11.84
N LEU A 268 9.74 9.68 -11.39
CA LEU A 268 8.34 9.85 -11.79
C LEU A 268 8.19 10.22 -13.25
N THR A 269 7.08 9.80 -13.83
CA THR A 269 6.56 10.25 -15.13
C THR A 269 5.05 10.40 -15.07
N TRP A 270 4.49 11.38 -15.80
CA TRP A 270 3.05 11.52 -15.95
C TRP A 270 2.49 10.44 -16.87
N THR A 271 1.60 9.62 -16.34
CA THR A 271 0.95 8.54 -17.07
C THR A 271 -0.55 8.78 -17.15
N ILE A 272 -1.09 8.73 -18.37
CA ILE A 272 -2.53 8.79 -18.61
C ILE A 272 -3.18 7.52 -18.05
N PHE A 273 -4.19 7.74 -17.22
CA PHE A 273 -4.84 6.67 -16.47
C PHE A 273 -6.22 6.39 -17.04
N ASP A 274 -6.22 5.84 -18.24
CA ASP A 274 -7.42 5.54 -19.02
C ASP A 274 -7.77 4.05 -19.00
N ARG A 275 -8.77 3.70 -19.80
CA ARG A 275 -9.26 2.33 -19.97
C ARG A 275 -8.21 1.40 -20.57
N GLU A 276 -7.38 1.89 -21.48
CA GLU A 276 -6.36 1.07 -22.15
C GLU A 276 -5.23 0.73 -21.20
N PHE A 277 -4.75 1.72 -20.45
CA PHE A 277 -3.81 1.52 -19.36
C PHE A 277 -4.32 0.44 -18.40
N PHE A 278 -5.55 0.61 -17.90
CA PHE A 278 -6.16 -0.35 -16.97
C PHE A 278 -6.23 -1.78 -17.54
N HIS A 279 -6.66 -1.93 -18.79
CA HIS A 279 -6.71 -3.22 -19.48
C HIS A 279 -5.33 -3.86 -19.65
N LYS A 280 -4.30 -3.06 -19.93
CA LYS A 280 -2.92 -3.54 -20.02
C LYS A 280 -2.48 -4.11 -18.67
N GLN A 281 -2.71 -3.39 -17.59
CA GLN A 281 -2.32 -3.82 -16.23
C GLN A 281 -3.06 -5.07 -15.76
N LEU A 282 -4.37 -5.17 -16.03
CA LEU A 282 -5.14 -6.39 -15.75
C LEU A 282 -4.57 -7.61 -16.46
N ARG A 283 -4.28 -7.49 -17.77
CA ARG A 283 -3.74 -8.60 -18.56
C ARG A 283 -2.41 -9.10 -18.01
N LYS A 284 -1.51 -8.18 -17.64
CA LYS A 284 -0.23 -8.51 -17.00
C LYS A 284 -0.43 -9.35 -15.73
N GLN A 285 -1.34 -8.94 -14.86
CA GLN A 285 -1.62 -9.68 -13.61
C GLN A 285 -2.29 -11.03 -13.86
N MET A 286 -3.19 -11.12 -14.84
CA MET A 286 -3.82 -12.39 -15.20
C MET A 286 -2.82 -13.40 -15.78
N ALA A 287 -1.78 -12.93 -16.48
CA ALA A 287 -0.71 -13.79 -16.99
C ALA A 287 0.18 -14.37 -15.88
N LYS A 288 0.26 -13.71 -14.71
CA LYS A 288 1.10 -14.13 -13.56
C LYS A 288 0.41 -15.15 -12.64
N SER A 289 -0.91 -15.31 -12.69
CA SER A 289 -1.67 -16.15 -11.74
C SER A 289 -2.15 -17.49 -12.34
N ASP A 290 -2.01 -18.59 -11.59
CA ASP A 290 -2.47 -19.92 -12.00
C ASP A 290 -3.98 -19.99 -12.35
N THR A 291 -4.30 -20.79 -13.36
CA THR A 291 -5.60 -20.86 -14.06
C THR A 291 -6.77 -21.41 -13.24
N ALA A 292 -6.54 -22.06 -12.10
CA ALA A 292 -7.59 -22.65 -11.26
C ALA A 292 -8.23 -21.64 -10.29
N MET A 293 -7.41 -20.88 -9.55
CA MET A 293 -7.85 -19.87 -8.56
C MET A 293 -8.58 -18.68 -9.21
N THR A 294 -8.21 -18.39 -10.46
CA THR A 294 -8.74 -17.28 -11.28
C THR A 294 -10.20 -17.47 -11.69
N SER A 295 -10.67 -18.71 -11.91
CA SER A 295 -12.05 -18.95 -12.36
C SER A 295 -13.11 -18.64 -11.29
N GLN A 296 -12.81 -18.94 -10.03
CA GLN A 296 -13.72 -18.73 -8.90
C GLN A 296 -13.69 -17.28 -8.41
N LEU A 297 -12.50 -16.66 -8.39
CA LEU A 297 -12.31 -15.26 -8.06
C LEU A 297 -13.01 -14.37 -9.10
N ALA A 298 -12.78 -14.60 -10.40
CA ALA A 298 -13.40 -13.83 -11.48
C ALA A 298 -14.94 -13.95 -11.48
N ARG A 299 -15.49 -15.14 -11.19
CA ARG A 299 -16.95 -15.35 -11.11
C ARG A 299 -17.60 -14.61 -9.93
N ARG A 300 -16.92 -14.56 -8.77
CA ARG A 300 -17.42 -13.86 -7.58
C ARG A 300 -17.30 -12.33 -7.71
N PHE A 301 -16.21 -11.85 -8.31
CA PHE A 301 -16.07 -10.44 -8.69
C PHE A 301 -17.19 -9.99 -9.63
N LYS A 302 -17.55 -10.81 -10.62
CA LYS A 302 -18.64 -10.54 -11.57
C LYS A 302 -20.01 -10.38 -10.89
N ASN A 303 -20.37 -11.28 -9.97
CA ASN A 303 -21.70 -11.25 -9.34
C ASN A 303 -21.85 -10.11 -8.33
N LEU A 304 -20.79 -9.78 -7.60
CA LEU A 304 -20.81 -8.69 -6.61
C LEU A 304 -20.90 -7.30 -7.27
N LEU A 305 -20.33 -7.14 -8.46
CA LEU A 305 -20.44 -5.91 -9.25
C LEU A 305 -21.87 -5.66 -9.75
N LEU A 306 -22.68 -6.71 -9.89
CA LEU A 306 -24.05 -6.63 -10.41
C LEU A 306 -25.10 -6.21 -9.36
N GLU A 307 -24.82 -6.33 -8.06
CA GLU A 307 -25.79 -6.04 -6.98
C GLU A 307 -25.71 -4.60 -6.40
N VAL A 308 -24.70 -3.82 -6.77
CA VAL A 308 -24.48 -2.47 -6.22
C VAL A 308 -25.30 -1.43 -6.99
N LYS A 309 -26.36 -0.88 -6.38
CA LYS A 309 -27.11 0.27 -6.94
C LYS A 309 -26.26 1.54 -6.92
N ILE A 310 -26.06 2.10 -8.11
CA ILE A 310 -25.14 3.22 -8.41
C ILE A 310 -25.82 4.56 -8.05
N GLY A 311 -25.12 5.49 -7.37
CA GLY A 311 -25.52 6.91 -7.32
C GLY A 311 -25.38 7.69 -6.00
N THR A 312 -25.07 7.08 -4.85
CA THR A 312 -25.06 7.81 -3.55
C THR A 312 -23.66 8.18 -3.04
N PRO A 313 -23.45 9.38 -2.45
CA PRO A 313 -22.18 9.74 -1.82
C PRO A 313 -21.78 8.69 -0.77
N GLY A 314 -20.70 7.95 -1.03
CA GLY A 314 -20.27 6.80 -0.22
C GLY A 314 -20.21 5.47 -0.99
N TYR A 315 -20.81 5.34 -2.18
CA TYR A 315 -20.75 4.08 -2.96
C TYR A 315 -19.33 3.73 -3.43
N ARG A 316 -18.50 4.75 -3.69
CA ARG A 316 -17.05 4.62 -4.03
C ARG A 316 -16.24 4.02 -2.88
N PHE A 317 -16.63 4.36 -1.66
CA PHE A 317 -16.06 3.83 -0.42
C PHE A 317 -16.62 2.43 -0.09
N MET A 318 -17.89 2.18 -0.46
CA MET A 318 -18.53 0.88 -0.34
C MET A 318 -17.83 -0.14 -1.25
N LEU A 319 -17.62 0.15 -2.54
CA LEU A 319 -16.87 -0.70 -3.49
C LEU A 319 -15.45 -1.07 -2.99
N PHE A 320 -14.73 -0.12 -2.42
CA PHE A 320 -13.43 -0.37 -1.78
C PHE A 320 -13.53 -1.36 -0.61
N ARG A 321 -14.57 -1.23 0.26
CA ARG A 321 -14.82 -2.18 1.36
C ARG A 321 -15.37 -3.52 0.90
N THR A 322 -16.23 -3.59 -0.12
CA THR A 322 -16.74 -4.87 -0.64
C THR A 322 -15.64 -5.65 -1.35
N MET A 323 -14.68 -4.98 -2.00
CA MET A 323 -13.49 -5.62 -2.59
C MET A 323 -12.47 -6.10 -1.54
N LEU A 324 -12.29 -5.34 -0.45
CA LEU A 324 -11.58 -5.79 0.76
C LEU A 324 -12.32 -6.94 1.50
N ALA A 325 -13.65 -7.00 1.43
CA ALA A 325 -14.46 -8.05 2.06
C ALA A 325 -14.53 -9.33 1.22
N VAL A 326 -14.58 -9.25 -0.12
CA VAL A 326 -14.57 -10.42 -1.00
C VAL A 326 -13.22 -11.13 -1.01
N THR A 327 -12.12 -10.40 -0.85
CA THR A 327 -10.80 -10.99 -0.54
C THR A 327 -10.77 -11.66 0.84
N SER A 328 -11.62 -11.23 1.78
CA SER A 328 -11.79 -11.86 3.10
C SER A 328 -12.68 -13.12 3.06
N ILE A 329 -13.66 -13.19 2.13
CA ILE A 329 -14.66 -14.28 2.03
C ILE A 329 -14.22 -15.38 1.05
N ALA A 330 -13.38 -15.08 0.05
CA ALA A 330 -12.73 -16.10 -0.77
C ALA A 330 -11.93 -17.11 0.07
N ILE A 331 -11.45 -16.68 1.25
CA ILE A 331 -10.75 -17.48 2.27
C ILE A 331 -11.64 -18.58 2.88
N GLY A 332 -12.98 -18.45 2.87
CA GLY A 332 -13.88 -19.47 3.44
C GLY A 332 -14.22 -20.63 2.50
N ALA A 333 -14.01 -20.46 1.19
CA ALA A 333 -14.41 -21.46 0.20
C ALA A 333 -13.26 -22.33 -0.33
N ALA A 334 -12.01 -21.86 -0.18
CA ALA A 334 -10.82 -22.64 -0.52
C ALA A 334 -10.35 -23.55 0.65
N THR A 335 -11.06 -23.55 1.77
CA THR A 335 -10.82 -24.44 2.93
C THR A 335 -11.79 -25.63 2.99
N LEU A 336 -12.60 -25.83 1.94
CA LEU A 336 -13.54 -26.96 1.81
C LEU A 336 -13.34 -27.76 0.51
N GLY A 337 -12.22 -27.54 -0.18
CA GLY A 337 -11.82 -28.29 -1.38
C GLY A 337 -10.50 -28.98 -1.15
#